data_AF-A0A2T0SYC2-F1
#
_entry.id   AF-A0A2T0SYC2-F1
#
_cell.length_a   1.000
_cell.length_b   1.000
_cell.length_c   1.000
_cell.angle_alpha   90.00
_cell.angle_beta   90.00
_cell.angle_gamma   90.00
#
_symmetry.space_group_name_H-M   'P 1'
#
loop_
_entity.id
_entity.type
_entity.pdbx_description
1 polymer ?
#
loop_
_entity_poly.entity_id
_entity_poly.type
_entity_poly.pdbx_seq_one_letter_code
_entity_poly.pdbx_strand_id
1 'polypeptide(L)'
;MNYFSERARLLIAGIKHIDGVLESRYNQVKRATVGLSPEIEAEADRRLEICLDCPFNSVNARTSPEYKALTGQSYSTTRDELHCSLCSCPIHYKVLSMGTACGANEWNNANPGKYVQPKWFTYPPTT
;
A
#
# COMPACT_ATOMS: atom_id res chain seq x y z
N MET A 1 7.85 -15.89 9.45
CA MET A 1 8.17 -14.55 10.02
C MET A 1 7.66 -14.51 11.46
N ASN A 2 8.39 -13.89 12.40
CA ASN A 2 7.94 -13.74 13.79
C ASN A 2 7.14 -12.44 13.92
N TYR A 3 6.08 -12.45 14.72
CA TYR A 3 5.23 -11.30 15.02
C TYR A 3 6.04 -10.05 15.43
N PHE A 4 6.99 -10.18 16.36
CA PHE A 4 7.73 -9.03 16.87
C PHE A 4 8.64 -8.39 15.81
N SER A 5 9.32 -9.20 15.00
CA SER A 5 10.20 -8.68 13.95
C SER A 5 9.41 -8.01 12.83
N GLU A 6 8.21 -8.53 12.53
CA GLU A 6 7.31 -7.89 11.58
C GLU A 6 6.84 -6.52 12.09
N ARG A 7 6.37 -6.43 13.34
CA ARG A 7 5.91 -5.16 13.92
C ARG A 7 7.02 -4.11 14.01
N ALA A 8 8.25 -4.51 14.37
CA ALA A 8 9.39 -3.62 14.39
C ALA A 8 9.72 -3.08 12.98
N ARG A 9 9.70 -3.94 11.96
CA ARG A 9 9.92 -3.54 10.56
C ARG A 9 8.85 -2.54 10.09
N LEU A 10 7.59 -2.77 10.43
CA LEU A 10 6.48 -1.87 10.09
C LEU A 10 6.63 -0.50 10.75
N LEU A 11 7.04 -0.46 12.02
CA LEU A 11 7.25 0.80 12.73
C LEU A 11 8.33 1.64 12.06
N ILE A 12 9.47 1.03 11.73
CA ILE A 12 10.58 1.71 11.04
C ILE A 12 10.12 2.20 9.66
N ALA A 13 9.40 1.38 8.90
CA ALA A 13 8.88 1.77 7.58
C ALA A 13 7.87 2.94 7.70
N GLY A 14 6.97 2.89 8.68
CA GLY A 14 6.02 3.95 8.95
C GLY A 14 6.70 5.28 9.29
N ILE A 15 7.78 5.26 10.09
CA ILE A 15 8.56 6.46 10.42
C ILE A 15 9.23 7.06 9.16
N LYS A 16 9.78 6.22 8.27
CA LYS A 16 10.40 6.68 7.02
C LYS A 16 9.41 7.34 6.05
N HIS A 17 8.12 7.03 6.20
CA HIS A 17 7.04 7.53 5.36
C HIS A 17 5.97 8.27 6.17
N ILE A 18 6.39 8.98 7.22
CA ILE A 18 5.48 9.55 8.22
C ILE A 18 4.48 10.55 7.60
N ASP A 19 4.91 11.32 6.59
CA ASP A 19 4.04 12.30 5.92
C ASP A 19 2.81 11.63 5.28
N GLY A 20 3.02 10.52 4.56
CA GLY A 20 1.93 9.75 3.96
C GLY A 20 1.07 9.02 4.99
N VAL A 21 1.66 8.59 6.10
CA VAL A 21 0.92 8.00 7.22
C VAL A 21 -0.01 9.05 7.84
N LEU A 22 0.49 10.25 8.14
CA LEU A 22 -0.30 11.34 8.71
C LEU A 22 -1.39 11.81 7.76
N GLU A 23 -1.06 11.97 6.47
CA GLU A 23 -2.04 12.33 5.42
C GLU A 23 -3.18 11.31 5.37
N SER A 24 -2.87 10.01 5.31
CA SER A 24 -3.90 8.96 5.24
C SER A 24 -4.79 8.93 6.48
N ARG A 25 -4.24 9.18 7.67
CA ARG A 25 -5.00 9.24 8.93
C ARG A 25 -5.92 10.45 8.95
N TYR A 26 -5.41 11.61 8.57
CA TYR A 26 -6.21 12.83 8.44
C TYR A 26 -7.38 12.63 7.46
N ASN A 27 -7.10 12.09 6.26
CA ASN A 27 -8.12 11.86 5.25
C ASN A 27 -9.14 10.80 5.66
N GLN A 28 -8.75 9.78 6.45
CA GLN A 28 -9.71 8.81 7.00
C GLN A 28 -10.70 9.47 7.95
N VAL A 29 -10.21 10.28 8.89
CA VAL A 29 -11.07 11.02 9.83
C VAL A 29 -11.97 12.00 9.06
N LYS A 30 -11.41 12.71 8.08
CA LYS A 30 -12.15 13.64 7.23
C LYS A 30 -13.28 12.94 6.47
N ARG A 31 -13.01 11.80 5.84
CA ARG A 31 -14.02 10.96 5.15
C ARG A 31 -15.17 10.56 6.07
N ALA A 32 -14.86 10.18 7.30
CA ALA A 32 -15.85 9.72 8.28
C ALA A 32 -16.66 10.84 8.97
N THR A 33 -16.22 12.10 8.91
CA THR A 33 -16.82 13.20 9.68
C THR A 33 -17.47 14.27 8.80
N VAL A 34 -16.70 14.82 7.85
CA VAL A 34 -17.12 15.97 7.02
C VAL A 34 -17.21 15.61 5.53
N GLY A 35 -16.70 14.46 5.13
CA GLY A 35 -16.58 14.03 3.74
C GLY A 35 -15.29 14.51 3.07
N LEU A 36 -14.81 13.71 2.12
CA LEU A 36 -13.75 14.13 1.20
C LEU A 36 -14.36 14.91 0.04
N SER A 37 -13.53 15.66 -0.71
CA SER A 37 -14.02 16.24 -1.96
C SER A 37 -14.33 15.11 -2.96
N PRO A 38 -15.28 15.31 -3.90
CA PRO A 38 -15.67 14.26 -4.84
C PRO A 38 -14.49 13.66 -5.62
N GLU A 39 -13.49 14.47 -5.96
CA GLU A 39 -12.32 14.05 -6.71
C GLU A 39 -11.40 13.15 -5.88
N ILE A 40 -11.18 13.50 -4.61
CA ILE A 40 -10.36 12.72 -3.68
C ILE A 40 -11.06 11.41 -3.32
N GLU A 41 -12.38 11.44 -3.09
CA GLU A 41 -13.17 10.24 -2.83
C GLU A 41 -13.12 9.27 -4.03
N ALA A 42 -13.37 9.77 -5.24
CA ALA A 42 -13.32 8.97 -6.46
C ALA A 42 -11.93 8.36 -6.71
N GLU A 43 -10.85 9.12 -6.46
CA GLU A 43 -9.49 8.59 -6.60
C GLU A 43 -9.18 7.54 -5.51
N ALA A 44 -9.62 7.75 -4.27
CA ALA A 44 -9.44 6.77 -3.20
C ALA A 44 -10.16 5.45 -3.52
N ASP A 45 -11.38 5.53 -4.03
CA ASP A 45 -12.18 4.35 -4.40
C ASP A 45 -11.60 3.62 -5.62
N ARG A 46 -11.18 4.35 -6.65
CA ARG A 46 -10.45 3.79 -7.80
C ARG A 46 -9.18 3.05 -7.37
N ARG A 47 -8.39 3.65 -6.46
CA ARG A 47 -7.17 3.02 -5.91
C ARG A 47 -7.50 1.78 -5.08
N LEU A 48 -8.61 1.79 -4.35
CA LEU A 48 -9.07 0.66 -3.55
C LEU A 48 -9.43 -0.52 -4.44
N GLU A 49 -10.24 -0.31 -5.48
CA GLU A 49 -10.59 -1.34 -6.47
C GLU A 49 -9.32 -1.98 -7.07
N ILE A 50 -8.36 -1.16 -7.51
CA ILE A 50 -7.06 -1.63 -8.01
C ILE A 50 -6.34 -2.51 -6.98
N CYS A 51 -6.36 -2.12 -5.70
CA CYS A 51 -5.69 -2.86 -4.64
C CYS A 51 -6.39 -4.18 -4.29
N LEU A 52 -7.71 -4.26 -4.39
CA LEU A 52 -8.49 -5.47 -4.12
C LEU A 52 -8.22 -6.57 -5.17
N ASP A 53 -8.03 -6.18 -6.43
CA ASP A 53 -7.70 -7.10 -7.52
C ASP A 53 -6.20 -7.34 -7.69
N CYS A 54 -5.36 -6.59 -6.95
CA CYS A 54 -3.92 -6.68 -7.10
C CYS A 54 -3.39 -8.05 -6.64
N PRO A 55 -2.51 -8.72 -7.42
CA PRO A 55 -1.85 -9.96 -6.98
C PRO A 55 -0.97 -9.77 -5.74
N PHE A 56 -0.67 -8.52 -5.39
CA PHE A 56 0.21 -8.14 -4.29
C PHE A 56 -0.51 -7.58 -3.06
N ASN A 57 -1.83 -7.72 -2.93
CA ASN A 57 -2.44 -7.55 -1.60
C ASN A 57 -2.20 -8.80 -0.74
N SER A 58 -2.31 -8.66 0.58
CA SER A 58 -1.89 -9.68 1.55
C SER A 58 -2.68 -10.98 1.49
N VAL A 59 -3.89 -10.95 0.92
CA VAL A 59 -4.73 -12.13 0.70
C VAL A 59 -4.31 -12.82 -0.60
N ASN A 60 -4.30 -12.08 -1.71
CA ASN A 60 -3.97 -12.60 -3.04
C ASN A 60 -2.51 -13.08 -3.13
N ALA A 61 -1.58 -12.37 -2.49
CA ALA A 61 -0.15 -12.69 -2.53
C ALA A 61 0.20 -14.06 -1.92
N ARG A 62 -0.69 -14.65 -1.09
CA ARG A 62 -0.48 -15.98 -0.52
C ARG A 62 -0.52 -17.07 -1.59
N THR A 63 -1.33 -16.89 -2.62
CA THR A 63 -1.56 -17.87 -3.70
C THR A 63 -1.18 -17.35 -5.09
N SER A 64 -0.89 -16.06 -5.25
CA SER A 64 -0.52 -15.44 -6.52
C SER A 64 0.76 -16.04 -7.13
N PRO A 65 0.69 -16.56 -8.37
CA PRO A 65 1.86 -16.95 -9.14
C PRO A 65 2.81 -15.78 -9.39
N GLU A 66 2.30 -14.56 -9.60
CA GLU A 66 3.08 -13.36 -9.83
C GLU A 66 3.93 -13.00 -8.60
N TYR A 67 3.35 -13.05 -7.39
CA TYR A 67 4.10 -12.81 -6.15
C TYR A 67 5.19 -13.88 -5.97
N LYS A 68 4.87 -15.15 -6.23
CA LYS A 68 5.83 -16.25 -6.10
C LYS A 68 6.96 -16.14 -7.14
N ALA A 69 6.65 -15.77 -8.37
CA ALA A 69 7.65 -15.53 -9.42
C ALA A 69 8.57 -14.34 -9.06
N LEU A 70 8.00 -13.28 -8.50
CA LEU A 70 8.76 -12.09 -8.09
C LEU A 70 9.69 -12.36 -6.89
N THR A 71 9.18 -13.04 -5.87
CA THR A 71 9.89 -13.17 -4.58
C THR A 71 10.55 -14.53 -4.37
N GLY A 72 10.23 -15.53 -5.18
CA GLY A 72 10.68 -16.92 -5.04
C GLY A 72 9.89 -17.73 -4.00
N GLN A 73 8.94 -17.11 -3.29
CA GLN A 73 8.20 -17.75 -2.19
C GLN A 73 6.75 -17.25 -2.11
N SER A 74 5.89 -18.02 -1.46
CA SER A 74 4.53 -17.56 -1.14
C SER A 74 4.55 -16.49 -0.05
N TYR A 75 3.61 -15.54 -0.10
CA TYR A 75 3.52 -14.52 0.93
C TYR A 75 3.12 -15.11 2.29
N SER A 76 3.73 -14.61 3.35
CA SER A 76 3.45 -15.01 4.74
C SER A 76 3.56 -13.79 5.64
N THR A 77 2.61 -13.63 6.55
CA THR A 77 2.50 -12.49 7.47
C THR A 77 1.76 -12.94 8.73
N THR A 78 2.03 -12.30 9.86
CA THR A 78 1.32 -12.45 11.14
C THR A 78 0.19 -11.44 11.31
N ARG A 79 -0.08 -10.63 10.27
CA ARG A 79 -1.09 -9.58 10.27
C ARG A 79 -2.41 -10.10 9.73
N ASP A 80 -3.49 -9.67 10.37
CA ASP A 80 -4.86 -10.07 10.02
C ASP A 80 -5.52 -9.04 9.09
N GLU A 81 -5.06 -7.79 9.10
CA GLU A 81 -5.64 -6.74 8.26
C GLU A 81 -5.21 -6.87 6.79
N LEU A 82 -6.06 -6.42 5.86
CA LEU A 82 -5.72 -6.35 4.45
C LEU A 82 -4.68 -5.25 4.19
N HIS A 83 -3.53 -5.62 3.62
CA HIS A 83 -2.40 -4.73 3.37
C HIS A 83 -1.68 -5.08 2.07
N CYS A 84 -0.83 -4.18 1.57
CA CYS A 84 0.02 -4.47 0.42
C CYS A 84 1.24 -5.31 0.85
N SER A 85 1.57 -6.38 0.13
CA SER A 85 2.77 -7.20 0.40
C SER A 85 4.08 -6.52 -0.05
N LEU A 86 4.00 -5.48 -0.88
CA LEU A 86 5.17 -4.74 -1.38
C LEU A 86 5.60 -3.61 -0.42
N CYS A 87 4.67 -2.74 0.00
CA CYS A 87 4.96 -1.61 0.89
C CYS A 87 4.42 -1.78 2.31
N SER A 88 3.74 -2.90 2.61
CA SER A 88 3.19 -3.21 3.94
C SER A 88 2.11 -2.25 4.46
N CYS A 89 1.69 -1.21 3.74
CA CYS A 89 0.62 -0.33 4.19
C CYS A 89 -0.74 -1.06 4.21
N PRO A 90 -1.57 -0.90 5.24
CA PRO A 90 -2.97 -1.32 5.18
C PRO A 90 -3.70 -0.57 4.07
N ILE A 91 -4.47 -1.29 3.25
CA ILE A 91 -4.96 -0.76 1.96
C ILE A 91 -5.89 0.43 2.17
N HIS A 92 -6.82 0.33 3.14
CA HIS A 92 -7.78 1.38 3.47
C HIS A 92 -7.13 2.71 3.89
N TYR A 93 -5.88 2.69 4.37
CA TYR A 93 -5.11 3.91 4.60
C TYR A 93 -4.31 4.32 3.38
N LYS A 94 -3.66 3.36 2.71
CA LYS A 94 -2.78 3.66 1.59
C LYS A 94 -3.50 4.42 0.48
N VAL A 95 -4.73 4.04 0.17
CA VAL A 95 -5.53 4.68 -0.89
C VAL A 95 -5.86 6.14 -0.58
N LEU A 96 -5.89 6.51 0.71
CA LEU A 96 -6.17 7.86 1.20
C LEU A 96 -4.94 8.77 1.28
N SER A 97 -3.73 8.27 1.02
CA SER A 97 -2.54 9.12 0.91
C SER A 97 -2.35 9.56 -0.53
N MET A 98 -2.77 10.78 -0.84
CA MET A 98 -2.78 11.35 -2.18
C MET A 98 -1.38 11.76 -2.63
N GLY A 99 -0.54 12.21 -1.69
CA GLY A 99 0.86 12.55 -1.93
C GLY A 99 1.81 11.37 -2.09
N THR A 100 1.34 10.12 -2.04
CA THR A 100 2.21 8.94 -2.22
C THR A 100 1.85 8.17 -3.49
N ALA A 101 2.81 7.37 -4.00
CA ALA A 101 2.58 6.48 -5.14
C ALA A 101 2.23 5.05 -4.68
N CYS A 102 1.85 4.20 -5.63
CA CYS A 102 1.67 2.76 -5.43
C CYS A 102 2.89 2.12 -4.72
N GLY A 103 2.65 1.11 -3.87
CA GLY A 103 3.71 0.39 -3.15
C GLY A 103 4.75 -0.29 -4.04
N ALA A 104 4.42 -0.54 -5.31
CA ALA A 104 5.39 -1.02 -6.30
C ALA A 104 6.55 -0.02 -6.51
N ASN A 105 6.32 1.28 -6.35
CA ASN A 105 7.37 2.29 -6.47
C ASN A 105 8.45 2.12 -5.37
N GLU A 106 8.02 1.93 -4.13
CA GLU A 106 8.92 1.66 -3.01
C GLU A 106 9.65 0.33 -3.18
N TRP A 107 8.95 -0.71 -3.64
CA TRP A 107 9.55 -2.00 -3.96
C TRP A 107 10.65 -1.89 -5.01
N ASN A 108 10.39 -1.18 -6.11
CA ASN A 108 11.35 -1.02 -7.20
C ASN A 108 12.62 -0.31 -6.75
N ASN A 109 12.49 0.71 -5.91
CA ASN A 109 13.63 1.41 -5.31
C ASN A 109 14.49 0.48 -4.44
N ALA A 110 13.86 -0.45 -3.72
CA ALA A 110 14.56 -1.42 -2.89
C ALA A 110 15.05 -2.66 -3.65
N ASN A 111 14.52 -2.94 -4.85
CA ASN A 111 14.75 -4.15 -5.63
C ASN A 111 14.93 -3.83 -7.13
N PRO A 112 16.02 -3.16 -7.55
CA PRO A 112 16.18 -2.67 -8.92
C PRO A 112 16.17 -3.77 -10.00
N GLY A 113 16.49 -5.02 -9.65
CA GLY A 113 16.43 -6.17 -10.56
C GLY A 113 15.07 -6.88 -10.65
N LYS A 114 14.05 -6.41 -9.91
CA LYS A 114 12.73 -7.06 -9.78
C LYS A 114 11.62 -6.05 -9.95
N TYR A 115 11.62 -5.37 -11.08
CA TYR A 115 10.70 -4.28 -11.38
C TYR A 115 9.24 -4.74 -11.43
N VAL A 116 8.35 -3.96 -10.81
CA VAL A 116 6.91 -4.10 -10.82
C VAL A 116 6.29 -2.79 -11.30
N GLN A 117 5.45 -2.82 -12.33
CA GLN A 117 4.78 -1.64 -12.86
C GLN A 117 3.90 -0.97 -11.77
N PRO A 118 4.15 0.30 -11.39
CA PRO A 118 3.26 1.04 -10.51
C PRO A 118 1.86 1.16 -11.12
N LYS A 119 0.83 0.97 -10.29
CA LYS A 119 -0.57 1.03 -10.73
C LYS A 119 -1.17 2.43 -10.63
N TRP A 120 -0.52 3.31 -9.88
CA TRP A 120 -0.91 4.71 -9.69
C TRP A 120 0.26 5.51 -9.11
N PHE A 121 0.21 6.82 -9.31
CA PHE A 121 1.17 7.83 -8.84
C PHE A 121 0.48 8.83 -7.91
N THR A 122 1.17 9.89 -7.51
CA THR A 122 0.60 10.95 -6.68
C THR A 122 -0.64 11.57 -7.32
N TYR A 123 -1.56 12.09 -6.50
CA TYR A 123 -2.74 12.81 -6.93
C TYR A 123 -2.80 14.20 -6.28
N PRO A 124 -2.96 15.29 -7.05
CA PRO A 124 -2.89 15.30 -8.51
C PRO A 124 -1.51 14.82 -9.02
N PRO A 125 -1.41 14.35 -10.29
CA PRO A 125 -0.12 14.01 -10.88
C PRO A 125 0.81 15.22 -10.83
N THR A 126 2.06 15.00 -10.42
CA THR A 126 3.10 16.02 -10.56
C THR A 126 3.47 16.12 -12.04
N THR A 127 3.39 17.33 -12.60
CA THR A 127 3.82 17.66 -13.97
C THR A 127 5.32 17.62 -14.11
#